data_AF-A0A7C7ZP01-F1
#
_entry.id   AF-A0A7C7ZP01-F1
#
_cell.length_a   1.000
_cell.length_b   1.000
_cell.length_c   1.000
_cell.angle_alpha   90.00
_cell.angle_beta   90.00
_cell.angle_gamma   90.00
#
_symmetry.space_group_name_H-M   'P 1'
#
loop_
_entity.id
_entity.type
_entity.pdbx_description
1 polymer ?
#
loop_
_entity_poly.entity_id
_entity_poly.type
_entity_poly.pdbx_seq_one_letter_code
_entity_poly.pdbx_strand_id
1 'polypeptide(L)'
;MNLEVTQEFSNSLYWISLVAVVVSSASGVLKSGFRQFDLFGVIIIAITTGLGGGSLRDMLLDVDVFWIQDQVFFIASLVSAIIIFVGARLFSISPKLFLIPDAAG
;
A
#
# COMPACT_ATOMS: atom_id res chain seq x y z
N MET A 1 13.46 10.83 29.14
CA MET A 1 14.49 10.17 28.32
C MET A 1 14.03 8.85 27.67
N ASN A 2 13.70 7.77 28.39
CA ASN A 2 13.27 6.51 27.72
C ASN A 2 11.91 6.61 27.00
N LEU A 3 10.95 7.39 27.53
CA LEU A 3 9.60 7.52 26.94
C LEU A 3 9.57 8.41 25.69
N GLU A 4 10.43 9.43 25.62
CA GLU A 4 10.53 10.30 24.45
C GLU A 4 11.13 9.54 23.27
N VAL A 5 12.14 8.70 23.54
CA VAL A 5 12.81 7.89 22.52
C VAL A 5 11.87 6.83 21.94
N THR A 6 11.12 6.10 22.76
CA THR A 6 10.14 5.12 22.24
C THR A 6 9.01 5.75 21.45
N GLN A 7 8.58 6.97 21.82
CA GLN A 7 7.54 7.69 21.11
C GLN A 7 8.01 8.22 19.75
N GLU A 8 9.24 8.74 19.67
CA GLU A 8 9.89 9.15 18.42
C GLU A 8 10.06 7.97 17.44
N PHE A 9 10.48 6.80 17.94
CA PHE A 9 10.58 5.59 17.13
C PHE A 9 9.21 5.12 16.63
N SER A 10 8.19 5.13 17.48
CA SER A 10 6.83 4.74 17.10
C SER A 10 6.27 5.64 16.00
N ASN A 11 6.43 6.97 16.13
CA ASN A 11 5.98 7.92 15.12
C ASN A 11 6.72 7.73 13.78
N SER A 12 8.03 7.51 13.81
CA SER A 12 8.82 7.26 12.59
C SER A 12 8.37 5.98 11.87
N LEU A 13 8.16 4.89 12.62
CA LEU A 13 7.67 3.62 12.08
C LEU A 13 6.27 3.72 11.50
N TYR A 14 5.40 4.55 12.11
CA TYR A 14 4.06 4.81 11.60
C TYR A 14 4.10 5.38 10.19
N TRP A 15 4.85 6.46 9.97
CA TRP A 15 4.96 7.10 8.66
C TRP A 15 5.60 6.19 7.61
N ILE A 16 6.65 5.44 7.98
CA ILE A 16 7.29 4.47 7.09
C ILE A 16 6.29 3.38 6.68
N SER A 17 5.50 2.87 7.62
CA SER A 17 4.50 1.85 7.35
C SER A 17 3.40 2.38 6.42
N LEU A 18 2.98 3.64 6.61
CA LEU A 18 1.96 4.28 5.78
C LEU A 18 2.45 4.42 4.34
N VAL A 19 3.68 4.90 4.16
CA VAL A 19 4.32 4.99 2.83
C VAL A 19 4.48 3.61 2.21
N ALA A 20 4.91 2.60 2.98
CA ALA A 20 5.09 1.24 2.50
C ALA A 20 3.77 0.64 1.97
N VAL A 21 2.66 0.84 2.68
CA VAL A 21 1.33 0.39 2.22
C VAL A 21 0.96 1.08 0.90
N VAL A 22 1.12 2.41 0.83
CA VAL A 22 0.78 3.18 -0.39
C VAL A 22 1.60 2.71 -1.60
N VAL A 23 2.91 2.54 -1.44
CA VAL A 23 3.84 2.12 -2.49
C VAL A 23 3.57 0.68 -2.91
N SER A 24 3.35 -0.23 -1.96
CA SER A 24 3.06 -1.64 -2.25
C SER A 24 1.72 -1.81 -2.97
N SER A 25 0.66 -1.13 -2.50
CA SER A 25 -0.63 -1.08 -3.18
C SER A 25 -0.51 -0.55 -4.60
N ALA A 26 0.23 0.55 -4.79
CA ALA A 26 0.44 1.13 -6.11
C ALA A 26 1.19 0.18 -7.05
N SER A 27 2.27 -0.44 -6.56
CA SER A 27 3.07 -1.40 -7.33
C SER A 27 2.25 -2.60 -7.78
N GLY A 28 1.44 -3.18 -6.89
CA GLY A 28 0.55 -4.30 -7.21
C GLY A 28 -0.44 -3.97 -8.33
N VAL A 29 -1.05 -2.79 -8.27
CA VAL A 29 -1.98 -2.32 -9.30
C VAL A 29 -1.27 -2.04 -10.63
N LEU A 30 -0.10 -1.39 -10.60
CA LEU A 30 0.69 -1.13 -11.81
C LEU A 30 1.14 -2.44 -12.48
N LYS A 31 1.51 -3.45 -11.68
CA LYS A 31 1.97 -4.76 -12.17
C LYS A 31 0.86 -5.64 -12.72
N SER A 32 -0.38 -5.47 -12.27
CA SER A 32 -1.50 -6.30 -12.75
C SER A 32 -1.84 -6.08 -14.22
N GLY A 33 -1.36 -4.98 -14.81
CA GLY A 33 -1.61 -4.63 -16.20
C GLY A 33 -3.08 -4.25 -16.39
N PHE A 34 -3.35 -2.95 -16.44
CA PHE A 34 -4.69 -2.33 -16.55
C PHE A 34 -5.57 -2.77 -17.73
N ARG A 35 -5.18 -3.79 -18.51
CA ARG A 35 -5.84 -4.18 -19.76
C ARG A 35 -7.22 -4.82 -19.59
N GLN A 36 -7.64 -5.21 -18.37
CA GLN A 36 -8.94 -5.87 -18.15
C GLN A 36 -9.61 -5.60 -16.79
N PHE A 37 -8.99 -4.87 -15.84
CA PHE A 37 -9.54 -4.72 -14.49
C PHE A 37 -10.46 -3.50 -14.37
N ASP A 38 -11.69 -3.74 -13.89
CA ASP A 38 -12.59 -2.69 -13.41
C ASP A 38 -12.09 -2.13 -12.06
N LEU A 39 -12.63 -0.97 -11.62
CA LEU A 39 -12.24 -0.29 -10.38
C LEU A 39 -12.25 -1.25 -9.18
N PHE A 40 -13.25 -2.12 -9.09
CA PHE A 40 -13.35 -3.12 -8.04
C PHE A 40 -12.17 -4.11 -8.02
N GLY A 41 -11.75 -4.58 -9.20
CA GLY A 41 -10.58 -5.47 -9.32
C GLY A 41 -9.29 -4.77 -8.92
N VAL A 42 -9.13 -3.50 -9.29
CA VAL A 42 -7.99 -2.69 -8.88
C VAL A 42 -7.93 -2.48 -7.37
N ILE A 43 -9.06 -2.24 -6.72
CA ILE A 43 -9.14 -2.12 -5.26
C ILE A 43 -8.72 -3.43 -4.58
N ILE A 44 -9.19 -4.58 -5.05
CA ILE A 44 -8.80 -5.87 -4.48
C ILE A 44 -7.30 -6.11 -4.58
N ILE A 45 -6.71 -5.83 -5.75
CA ILE A 45 -5.27 -6.00 -5.98
C ILE A 45 -4.47 -5.08 -5.06
N ALA A 46 -4.88 -3.81 -4.94
CA ALA A 46 -4.23 -2.84 -4.06
C ALA A 46 -4.26 -3.27 -2.59
N ILE A 47 -5.41 -3.73 -2.10
CA ILE A 47 -5.59 -4.18 -0.72
C ILE A 47 -4.77 -5.45 -0.47
N THR A 48 -4.86 -6.42 -1.37
CA THR A 48 -4.15 -7.71 -1.24
C THR A 48 -2.64 -7.50 -1.25
N THR A 49 -2.13 -6.59 -2.10
CA THR A 49 -0.68 -6.33 -2.19
C THR A 49 -0.19 -5.45 -1.05
N GLY A 50 -0.87 -4.34 -0.77
CA GLY A 50 -0.44 -3.37 0.25
C GLY A 50 -0.64 -3.83 1.68
N LEU A 51 -1.76 -4.49 1.98
CA LEU A 51 -2.09 -4.95 3.33
C LEU A 51 -1.75 -6.43 3.54
N GLY A 52 -1.69 -7.24 2.49
CA GLY A 52 -1.49 -8.69 2.61
C GLY A 52 -0.17 -9.07 3.26
N GLY A 53 0.94 -8.40 2.94
CA GLY A 53 2.25 -8.68 3.55
C GLY A 53 2.26 -8.41 5.06
N GLY A 54 1.77 -7.24 5.48
CA GLY A 54 1.63 -6.90 6.90
C GLY A 54 0.63 -7.80 7.63
N SER A 55 -0.48 -8.16 6.96
CA SER A 55 -1.47 -9.07 7.52
C SER A 55 -0.91 -10.48 7.73
N LEU A 56 -0.15 -11.00 6.76
CA LEU A 56 0.52 -12.29 6.90
C LEU A 56 1.54 -12.28 8.05
N ARG A 57 2.33 -11.21 8.17
CA ARG A 57 3.25 -11.03 9.30
C ARG A 57 2.50 -11.07 10.62
N ASP A 58 1.40 -10.33 10.74
CA ASP A 58 0.63 -10.22 11.98
C ASP A 58 -0.04 -11.56 12.34
N MET A 59 -0.58 -12.29 11.36
CA MET A 59 -1.14 -13.64 11.56
C MET A 59 -0.08 -14.65 11.98
N LEU A 60 1.14 -14.57 11.43
CA LEU A 60 2.26 -15.45 11.81
C LEU A 60 2.77 -15.16 13.23
N LEU A 61 2.59 -13.94 13.71
CA LEU A 61 2.97 -13.50 15.05
C LEU A 61 1.83 -13.66 16.07
N ASP A 62 0.67 -14.17 15.65
CA ASP A 62 -0.55 -14.31 16.48
C ASP A 62 -0.99 -12.98 17.11
N VAL A 63 -0.89 -11.88 16.34
CA VAL A 63 -1.33 -10.54 16.75
C VAL A 63 -2.44 -10.02 15.83
N ASP A 64 -3.24 -9.10 16.37
CA ASP A 64 -4.31 -8.46 15.60
C ASP A 64 -3.74 -7.68 14.42
N VAL A 65 -4.42 -7.81 13.28
CA VAL A 65 -3.97 -7.23 12.02
C VAL A 65 -3.94 -5.69 12.10
N PHE A 66 -2.82 -5.10 11.71
CA PHE A 66 -2.55 -3.67 11.89
C PHE A 66 -3.61 -2.72 11.32
N TRP A 67 -4.20 -3.05 10.16
CA TRP A 67 -5.20 -2.19 9.51
C TRP A 67 -6.60 -2.27 10.16
N ILE A 68 -6.84 -3.27 11.01
CA ILE A 68 -8.04 -3.35 11.85
C ILE A 68 -7.86 -2.41 13.06
N GLN A 69 -6.64 -2.32 13.59
CA GLN A 69 -6.32 -1.41 14.69
C GLN A 69 -6.30 0.06 14.25
N ASP A 70 -5.78 0.34 13.05
CA ASP A 70 -5.82 1.67 12.46
C ASP A 70 -6.31 1.63 11.00
N GLN A 71 -7.53 2.12 10.81
CA GLN A 71 -8.21 2.15 9.51
C GLN A 71 -7.53 3.09 8.50
N VAL A 72 -6.63 3.98 8.94
CA VAL A 72 -5.87 4.88 8.05
C VAL A 72 -5.06 4.08 7.04
N PHE A 73 -4.52 2.91 7.41
CA PHE A 73 -3.78 2.06 6.46
C PHE A 73 -4.68 1.49 5.36
N PHE A 74 -5.90 1.09 5.71
CA PHE A 74 -6.89 0.63 4.74
C PHE A 74 -7.29 1.75 3.78
N ILE A 75 -7.56 2.94 4.33
CA ILE A 75 -7.92 4.14 3.55
C ILE A 75 -6.75 4.53 2.63
N ALA A 76 -5.50 4.47 3.12
CA ALA A 76 -4.31 4.78 2.34
C ALA A 76 -4.14 3.83 1.14
N SER A 77 -4.36 2.51 1.34
CA SER A 77 -4.38 1.53 0.26
C SER A 77 -5.48 1.83 -0.77
N LEU A 78 -6.69 2.17 -0.29
CA LEU A 78 -7.83 2.49 -1.16
C LEU A 78 -7.58 3.76 -2.00
N VAL A 79 -7.09 4.81 -1.36
CA VAL A 79 -6.72 6.08 -2.02
C VAL A 79 -5.63 5.84 -3.06
N SER A 80 -4.60 5.05 -2.73
CA SER A 80 -3.55 4.65 -3.68
C SER A 80 -4.14 3.94 -4.90
N ALA A 81 -5.05 2.99 -4.70
CA ALA A 81 -5.73 2.27 -5.78
C ALA A 81 -6.50 3.22 -6.72
N ILE A 82 -7.27 4.15 -6.14
CA ILE A 82 -8.07 5.13 -6.89
C ILE A 82 -7.16 6.08 -7.67
N ILE A 83 -6.10 6.60 -7.05
CA ILE A 83 -5.14 7.50 -7.71
C ILE A 83 -4.49 6.80 -8.91
N ILE A 84 -4.04 5.56 -8.74
CA ILE A 84 -3.41 4.79 -9.80
C ILE A 84 -4.42 4.45 -10.90
N PHE A 85 -5.65 4.06 -10.56
CA PHE A 85 -6.71 3.78 -11.52
C PHE A 85 -7.07 5.01 -12.36
N VAL A 86 -7.30 6.16 -11.70
CA VAL A 86 -7.62 7.43 -12.35
C VAL A 86 -6.44 7.91 -13.20
N GLY A 87 -5.21 7.82 -12.67
CA GLY A 87 -4.00 8.14 -13.41
C GLY A 87 -3.82 7.29 -14.67
N ALA A 88 -4.06 5.98 -14.58
CA ALA A 88 -4.01 5.06 -15.71
C ALA A 88 -5.12 5.28 -16.74
N ARG A 89 -6.26 5.84 -16.32
CA ARG A 89 -7.38 6.17 -17.20
C ARG A 89 -7.21 7.52 -17.90
N LEU A 90 -6.66 8.53 -17.21
CA LEU A 90 -6.47 9.88 -17.78
C LEU A 90 -5.17 10.01 -18.58
N PHE A 91 -4.11 9.33 -18.20
CA PHE A 91 -2.84 9.34 -18.92
C PHE A 91 -2.56 7.98 -19.53
N SER A 92 -2.17 7.94 -20.81
CA SER A 92 -1.59 6.73 -21.40
C SER A 92 -0.22 6.50 -20.74
N ILE A 93 -0.21 5.80 -19.60
CA ILE A 93 0.99 5.57 -18.80
C ILE A 93 1.98 4.80 -19.67
N SER A 94 3.09 5.45 -20.02
CA SER A 94 4.19 4.80 -20.71
C SER A 94 4.78 3.70 -19.82
N PRO A 95 5.10 2.50 -20.36
CA PRO A 95 5.57 1.33 -19.59
C PRO A 95 6.86 1.57 -18.79
N LYS A 96 7.53 2.71 -18.97
CA LYS A 96 8.73 3.11 -18.21
C LYS A 96 8.43 3.58 -16.78
N LEU A 97 7.20 4.00 -16.47
CA LEU A 97 6.80 4.36 -15.09
C LEU A 97 6.80 3.15 -14.14
N PHE A 98 6.84 1.93 -14.69
CA PHE A 98 6.92 0.67 -13.95
C PHE A 98 8.25 0.47 -13.21
N LEU A 99 9.35 1.08 -13.67
CA LEU A 99 10.68 0.84 -13.08
C LEU A 99 10.93 1.54 -11.73
N ILE A 100 10.20 2.62 -11.43
CA ILE A 100 10.44 3.41 -10.22
C ILE A 100 9.84 2.74 -8.97
N PRO A 101 8.60 2.20 -9.01
CA PRO A 101 8.05 1.42 -7.89
C PRO A 101 8.76 0.08 -7.68
N ASP A 102 9.20 -0.60 -8.74
CA ASP A 102 9.87 -1.91 -8.67
C ASP A 102 11.29 -1.81 -8.06
N ALA A 103 11.93 -0.62 -8.16
CA ALA A 103 13.21 -0.33 -7.52
C ALA A 103 13.09 0.22 -6.09
N ALA A 104 11.90 0.68 -5.69
CA ALA A 104 11.65 1.26 -4.37
C ALA A 104 10.99 0.27 -3.40
N GLY A 105 10.40 -0.81 -3.91
CA GLY A 105 9.83 -1.91 -3.15
C GLY A 105 10.85 -2.87 -2.56
#